data_AF-A0E116-F1
#
_entry.id   AF-A0E116-F1
#
_cell.length_a   1.000
_cell.length_b   1.000
_cell.length_c   1.000
_cell.angle_alpha   90.00
_cell.angle_beta   90.00
_cell.angle_gamma   90.00
#
_symmetry.space_group_name_H-M   'P 1'
#
loop_
_entity.id
_entity.type
_entity.pdbx_description
1 polymer ?
#
loop_
_entity_poly.entity_id
_entity_poly.type
_entity_poly.pdbx_seq_one_letter_code
_entity_poly.pdbx_strand_id
1 'polypeptide(L)'
;MNELIYNKRENFRVQIRRQSLHNLFCQKRVLKQEMKKLISELDSEKEKKIHEQNSVEKSKQKDYDETIQEYLFQIFNQDDISIAFSIDLINKVLNNQDLREFFEDNKKYKTLLQSFLVKMQHKFSQSTEKQKYDQLLLTIIESDLLKLSDLKQSFTYCCKEFITQGITIDKALFISKMMKKFQNASEYFWKELNEYHITNQCAWSLILQFLRENQQQYDISKLLISMILLLMQIAKPKIYQKIVNDELIITLRQNLYANESQAIKSLECFNYIFLQGEREKRFLPLIIDAFLDLLLNNPYASYLISISILDCLELVSSDQNFGSSLLNNQELMNCLVSMLNDEIMQVNEVVLKFLVCYLGQCSDDFIIRIIGDSNFQNVVEDLTISLNNKVQIYAKKIKMIYFD
;
A
#
# COMPACT_ATOMS: atom_id res chain seq x y z
N MET A 1 -68.24 44.95 61.54
CA MET A 1 -67.01 45.67 61.96
C MET A 1 -65.76 44.76 61.96
N ASN A 2 -65.86 43.48 62.38
CA ASN A 2 -64.72 42.54 62.40
C ASN A 2 -64.14 42.17 61.02
N GLU A 3 -64.98 42.02 59.98
CA GLU A 3 -64.54 41.72 58.61
C GLU A 3 -63.70 42.84 57.97
N LEU A 4 -64.04 44.11 58.25
CA LEU A 4 -63.34 45.25 57.67
C LEU A 4 -61.92 45.40 58.27
N ILE A 5 -61.78 45.10 59.55
CA ILE A 5 -60.48 45.07 60.24
C ILE A 5 -59.66 43.87 59.75
N TYR A 6 -60.29 42.71 59.57
CA TYR A 6 -59.64 41.52 59.03
C TYR A 6 -59.09 41.78 57.62
N ASN A 7 -59.90 42.31 56.71
CA ASN A 7 -59.48 42.62 55.34
C ASN A 7 -58.38 43.69 55.28
N LYS A 8 -58.41 44.71 56.15
CA LYS A 8 -57.32 45.69 56.23
C LYS A 8 -56.01 45.06 56.71
N ARG A 9 -56.05 44.16 57.70
CA ARG A 9 -54.87 43.43 58.18
C ARG A 9 -54.32 42.48 57.13
N GLU A 10 -55.18 41.78 56.40
CA GLU A 10 -54.76 40.86 55.35
C GLU A 10 -54.17 41.62 54.14
N ASN A 11 -54.77 42.73 53.72
CA ASN A 11 -54.19 43.59 52.69
C ASN A 11 -52.83 44.17 53.10
N PHE A 12 -52.66 44.54 54.37
CA PHE A 12 -51.36 45.01 54.88
C PHE A 12 -50.30 43.89 54.88
N ARG A 13 -50.68 42.66 55.27
CA ARG A 13 -49.80 41.47 55.18
C ARG A 13 -49.41 41.16 53.74
N VAL A 14 -50.34 41.25 52.80
CA VAL A 14 -50.08 41.06 51.36
C VAL A 14 -49.14 42.14 50.84
N GLN A 15 -49.29 43.40 51.25
CA GLN A 15 -48.36 44.48 50.87
C GLN A 15 -46.94 44.25 51.41
N ILE A 16 -46.80 43.87 52.68
CA ILE A 16 -45.48 43.54 53.26
C ILE A 16 -44.83 42.37 52.51
N ARG A 17 -45.60 41.31 52.22
CA ARG A 17 -45.08 40.16 51.43
C ARG A 17 -44.65 40.58 50.02
N ARG A 18 -45.42 41.45 49.35
CA ARG A 18 -45.04 41.97 48.02
C ARG A 18 -43.76 42.82 48.06
N GLN A 19 -43.60 43.68 49.07
CA GLN A 19 -42.37 44.47 49.24
C GLN A 19 -41.16 43.58 49.56
N SER A 20 -41.33 42.60 50.46
CA SER A 20 -40.27 41.65 50.79
C SER A 20 -39.83 40.81 49.58
N LEU A 21 -40.79 40.31 48.79
CA LEU A 21 -40.50 39.60 47.54
C LEU A 21 -39.81 40.51 46.52
N HIS A 22 -40.28 41.74 46.35
CA HIS A 22 -39.65 42.70 45.44
C HIS A 22 -38.19 42.98 45.83
N ASN A 23 -37.91 43.19 47.11
CA ASN A 23 -36.55 43.40 47.60
C ASN A 23 -35.66 42.17 47.37
N LEU A 24 -36.18 40.96 47.62
CA LEU A 24 -35.48 39.70 47.32
C LEU A 24 -35.18 39.55 45.81
N PHE A 25 -36.13 39.89 44.94
CA PHE A 25 -35.91 39.87 43.50
C PHE A 25 -34.88 40.90 43.04
N CYS A 26 -34.90 42.11 43.60
CA CYS A 26 -33.90 43.15 43.32
C CYS A 26 -32.50 42.71 43.77
N GLN A 27 -32.35 42.18 44.98
CA GLN A 27 -31.06 41.66 45.49
C GLN A 27 -30.54 40.49 44.63
N LYS A 28 -31.41 39.54 44.26
CA LYS A 28 -31.04 38.41 43.40
C LYS A 28 -30.63 38.87 41.99
N ARG A 29 -31.23 39.95 41.48
CA ARG A 29 -30.86 40.54 40.18
C ARG A 29 -29.50 41.23 40.23
N VAL A 30 -29.21 41.98 41.30
CA VAL A 30 -27.89 42.62 41.51
C VAL A 30 -26.80 41.55 41.63
N LEU A 31 -26.99 40.54 42.48
CA LEU A 31 -26.05 39.42 42.63
C LEU A 31 -25.80 38.68 41.30
N LYS A 32 -26.85 38.49 40.49
CA LYS A 32 -26.71 37.85 39.17
C LYS A 32 -25.91 38.72 38.19
N GLN A 33 -26.01 40.04 38.28
CA GLN A 33 -25.23 40.97 37.45
C GLN A 33 -23.77 41.03 37.92
N GLU A 34 -23.53 41.07 39.22
CA GLU A 34 -22.18 41.04 39.80
C GLU A 34 -21.46 39.72 39.50
N MET A 35 -22.14 38.57 39.62
CA MET A 35 -21.58 37.28 39.22
C MET A 35 -21.26 37.23 37.73
N LYS A 36 -22.11 37.79 36.86
CA LYS A 36 -21.80 37.86 35.42
C LYS A 36 -20.59 38.73 35.13
N LYS A 37 -20.41 39.83 35.88
CA LYS A 37 -19.26 40.71 35.74
C LYS A 37 -17.97 40.03 36.20
N LEU A 38 -18.00 39.35 37.35
CA LEU A 38 -16.89 38.55 37.87
C LEU A 38 -16.49 37.40 36.93
N ILE A 39 -17.45 36.68 36.36
CA ILE A 39 -17.18 35.62 35.38
C ILE A 39 -16.52 36.22 34.13
N SER A 40 -17.04 37.34 33.62
CA SER A 40 -16.46 38.03 32.46
C SER A 40 -15.04 38.55 32.73
N GLU A 41 -14.76 39.04 33.93
CA GLU A 41 -13.43 39.50 34.33
C GLU A 41 -12.45 38.32 34.41
N LEU A 42 -12.85 37.22 35.05
CA LEU A 42 -12.08 35.96 35.14
C LEU A 42 -11.81 35.33 33.77
N ASP A 43 -12.80 35.33 32.87
CA ASP A 43 -12.63 34.81 31.51
C ASP A 43 -11.64 35.66 30.72
N SER A 44 -11.70 37.00 30.83
CA SER A 44 -10.74 37.89 30.17
C SER A 44 -9.30 37.72 30.71
N GLU A 45 -9.16 37.45 32.01
CA GLU A 45 -7.86 37.26 32.64
C GLU A 45 -7.26 35.89 32.30
N LYS A 46 -8.12 34.87 32.16
CA LYS A 46 -7.75 33.55 31.67
C LYS A 46 -7.35 33.59 30.19
N GLU A 47 -8.08 34.32 29.35
CA GLU A 47 -7.73 34.56 27.95
C GLU A 47 -6.39 35.29 27.82
N LYS A 48 -6.12 36.30 28.65
CA LYS A 48 -4.81 36.98 28.68
C LYS A 48 -3.67 36.03 29.05
N LYS A 49 -3.84 35.20 30.09
CA LYS A 49 -2.82 34.22 30.50
C LYS A 49 -2.57 33.15 29.44
N ILE A 50 -3.63 32.68 28.76
CA ILE A 50 -3.52 31.75 27.63
C ILE A 50 -2.81 32.45 26.45
N HIS A 51 -3.10 33.72 26.19
CA HIS A 51 -2.47 34.47 25.10
C HIS A 51 -0.98 34.75 25.38
N GLU A 52 -0.60 35.02 26.63
CA GLU A 52 0.79 35.20 27.06
C GLU A 52 1.57 33.88 27.07
N GLN A 53 0.97 32.77 27.49
CA GLN A 53 1.61 31.44 27.39
C GLN A 53 1.79 31.04 25.92
N ASN A 54 0.77 31.24 25.07
CA ASN A 54 0.86 30.96 23.65
C ASN A 54 1.85 31.89 22.91
N SER A 55 2.07 33.12 23.37
CA SER A 55 3.05 34.02 22.75
C SER A 55 4.49 33.63 23.12
N VAL A 56 4.73 33.17 24.36
CA VAL A 56 6.02 32.67 24.83
C VAL A 56 6.35 31.29 24.23
N GLU A 57 5.37 30.41 24.07
CA GLU A 57 5.57 29.14 23.36
C GLU A 57 5.82 29.37 21.87
N LYS A 58 5.07 30.26 21.21
CA LYS A 58 5.34 30.64 19.82
C LYS A 58 6.70 31.31 19.63
N SER A 59 7.19 32.11 20.58
CA SER A 59 8.52 32.72 20.47
C SER A 59 9.63 31.69 20.65
N LYS A 60 9.50 30.76 21.61
CA LYS A 60 10.48 29.68 21.80
C LYS A 60 10.51 28.69 20.64
N GLN A 61 9.36 28.40 20.04
CA GLN A 61 9.26 27.54 18.86
C GLN A 61 9.87 28.24 17.65
N LYS A 62 9.65 29.55 17.48
CA LYS A 62 10.28 30.36 16.44
C LYS A 62 11.82 30.43 16.56
N ASP A 63 12.35 30.62 17.77
CA ASP A 63 13.80 30.60 18.01
C ASP A 63 14.41 29.20 17.75
N TYR A 64 13.68 28.14 18.10
CA TYR A 64 14.08 26.75 17.85
C TYR A 64 14.10 26.44 16.34
N ASP A 65 13.09 26.91 15.60
CA ASP A 65 12.99 26.74 14.15
C ASP A 65 14.07 27.54 13.41
N GLU A 66 14.37 28.78 13.84
CA GLU A 66 15.46 29.60 13.30
C GLU A 66 16.84 28.95 13.56
N THR A 67 17.04 28.36 14.75
CA THR A 67 18.29 27.65 15.08
C THR A 67 18.47 26.40 14.23
N ILE A 68 17.42 25.59 14.06
CA ILE A 68 17.45 24.40 13.19
C ILE A 68 17.71 24.78 11.73
N GLN A 69 17.14 25.89 11.27
CA GLN A 69 17.37 26.43 9.92
C GLN A 69 18.83 26.82 9.68
N GLU A 70 19.47 27.52 10.62
CA GLU A 70 20.90 27.84 10.54
C GLU A 70 21.77 26.58 10.55
N TYR A 71 21.46 25.59 11.40
CA TYR A 71 22.20 24.31 11.42
C TYR A 71 22.06 23.54 10.10
N LEU A 72 20.87 23.50 9.51
CA LEU A 72 20.66 22.85 8.22
C LEU A 72 21.40 23.59 7.10
N PHE A 73 21.40 24.92 7.11
CA PHE A 73 22.16 25.72 6.16
C PHE A 73 23.68 25.48 6.27
N GLN A 74 24.19 25.33 7.49
CA GLN A 74 25.59 24.98 7.73
C GLN A 74 25.90 23.54 7.27
N ILE A 75 25.01 22.58 7.54
CA ILE A 75 25.12 21.19 7.08
C ILE A 75 25.16 21.07 5.56
N PHE A 76 24.30 21.82 4.88
CA PHE A 76 24.26 21.77 3.42
C PHE A 76 25.49 22.43 2.76
N ASN A 77 26.18 23.34 3.45
CA ASN A 77 27.29 24.11 2.87
C ASN A 77 28.69 23.68 3.33
N GLN A 78 28.87 23.04 4.48
CA GLN A 78 30.20 22.65 4.96
C GLN A 78 30.66 21.30 4.37
N ASP A 79 31.96 21.18 4.12
CA ASP A 79 32.58 19.96 3.58
C ASP A 79 32.93 18.93 4.66
N ASP A 80 33.02 19.32 5.94
CA ASP A 80 33.63 18.48 6.99
C ASP A 80 32.68 18.04 8.12
N ILE A 81 31.37 18.24 7.97
CA ILE A 81 30.42 17.80 9.00
C ILE A 81 30.28 16.28 9.00
N SER A 82 30.24 15.70 10.20
CA SER A 82 29.96 14.27 10.43
C SER A 82 28.70 13.84 9.69
N ILE A 83 28.89 12.92 8.76
CA ILE A 83 27.85 12.38 7.87
C ILE A 83 26.68 11.79 8.66
N ALA A 84 26.97 11.06 9.74
CA ALA A 84 25.97 10.48 10.63
C ALA A 84 25.10 11.57 11.28
N PHE A 85 25.72 12.69 11.68
CA PHE A 85 25.02 13.81 12.28
C PHE A 85 24.12 14.53 11.27
N SER A 86 24.57 14.70 10.02
CA SER A 86 23.77 15.30 8.96
C SER A 86 22.52 14.48 8.63
N ILE A 87 22.65 13.15 8.57
CA ILE A 87 21.52 12.24 8.32
C ILE A 87 20.52 12.27 9.48
N ASP A 88 21.00 12.17 10.72
CA ASP A 88 20.13 12.21 11.91
C ASP A 88 19.38 13.54 12.01
N LEU A 89 20.03 14.66 11.69
CA LEU A 89 19.37 15.97 11.72
C LEU A 89 18.30 16.07 10.63
N ILE A 90 18.59 15.62 9.40
CA ILE A 90 17.60 15.62 8.32
C ILE A 90 16.41 14.72 8.71
N ASN A 91 16.65 13.53 9.24
CA ASN A 91 15.58 12.64 9.70
C ASN A 91 14.72 13.29 10.80
N LYS A 92 15.33 13.97 11.77
CA LYS A 92 14.59 14.72 12.80
C LYS A 92 13.71 15.83 12.22
N VAL A 93 14.21 16.51 11.19
CA VAL A 93 13.49 17.59 10.50
C VAL A 93 12.34 17.03 9.66
N LEU A 94 12.56 15.94 8.93
CA LEU A 94 11.53 15.29 8.11
C LEU A 94 10.41 14.66 8.95
N ASN A 95 10.73 14.25 10.19
CA ASN A 95 9.78 13.66 11.13
C ASN A 95 9.04 14.71 11.97
N ASN A 96 9.38 16.00 11.86
CA ASN A 96 8.70 17.09 12.54
C ASN A 96 7.78 17.82 11.56
N GLN A 97 6.47 17.82 11.85
CA GLN A 97 5.45 18.34 10.95
C GLN A 97 5.58 19.85 10.67
N ASP A 98 5.82 20.67 11.70
CA ASP A 98 5.92 22.13 11.56
C ASP A 98 7.13 22.52 10.70
N LEU A 99 8.25 21.84 10.92
CA LEU A 99 9.45 22.02 10.10
C LEU A 99 9.19 21.56 8.67
N ARG A 100 8.54 20.40 8.48
CA ARG A 100 8.24 19.88 7.15
C ARG A 100 7.38 20.86 6.33
N GLU A 101 6.34 21.45 6.93
CA GLU A 101 5.50 22.48 6.30
C GLU A 101 6.35 23.71 5.89
N PHE A 102 7.26 24.16 6.76
CA PHE A 102 8.21 25.23 6.41
C PHE A 102 9.13 24.87 5.23
N PHE A 103 9.60 23.62 5.15
CA PHE A 103 10.43 23.13 4.04
C PHE A 103 9.66 23.03 2.72
N GLU A 104 8.36 22.73 2.77
CA GLU A 104 7.51 22.69 1.57
C GLU A 104 7.37 24.07 0.92
N ASP A 105 7.20 25.10 1.74
CA ASP A 105 6.99 26.48 1.28
C ASP A 105 8.28 27.16 0.81
N ASN A 106 9.45 26.65 1.22
CA ASN A 106 10.71 27.35 1.03
C ASN A 106 11.60 26.72 -0.06
N LYS A 107 11.48 27.25 -1.29
CA LYS A 107 12.22 26.79 -2.48
C LYS A 107 13.74 26.72 -2.29
N LYS A 108 14.33 27.60 -1.47
CA LYS A 108 15.78 27.64 -1.21
C LYS A 108 16.25 26.36 -0.51
N TYR A 109 15.47 25.84 0.43
CA TYR A 109 15.82 24.64 1.17
C TYR A 109 15.66 23.36 0.35
N LYS A 110 14.67 23.31 -0.57
CA LYS A 110 14.58 22.21 -1.55
C LYS A 110 15.84 22.12 -2.41
N THR A 111 16.35 23.25 -2.90
CA THR A 111 17.61 23.30 -3.66
C THR A 111 18.82 22.88 -2.82
N LEU A 112 18.87 23.27 -1.54
CA LEU A 112 19.96 22.88 -0.64
C LEU A 112 19.93 21.38 -0.33
N LEU A 113 18.75 20.81 -0.06
CA LEU A 113 18.57 19.38 0.14
C LEU A 113 18.97 18.59 -1.12
N GLN A 114 18.60 19.05 -2.31
CA GLN A 114 19.05 18.46 -3.59
C GLN A 114 20.58 18.49 -3.71
N SER A 115 21.18 19.66 -3.48
CA SER A 115 22.64 19.83 -3.57
C SER A 115 23.37 18.93 -2.59
N PHE A 116 22.82 18.79 -1.38
CA PHE A 116 23.32 17.86 -0.37
C PHE A 116 23.22 16.41 -0.82
N LEU A 117 22.08 15.96 -1.36
CA LEU A 117 21.91 14.59 -1.84
C LEU A 117 22.93 14.20 -2.91
N VAL A 118 23.23 15.12 -3.83
CA VAL A 118 24.23 14.95 -4.89
C VAL A 118 25.64 14.94 -4.32
N LYS A 119 25.97 15.89 -3.45
CA LYS A 119 27.29 15.98 -2.79
C LYS A 119 27.58 14.72 -1.97
N MET A 120 26.58 14.26 -1.23
CA MET A 120 26.67 13.06 -0.41
C MET A 120 26.82 11.80 -1.26
N GLN A 121 26.13 11.70 -2.39
CA GLN A 121 26.25 10.57 -3.32
C GLN A 121 27.72 10.28 -3.67
N HIS A 122 28.51 11.31 -3.97
CA HIS A 122 29.93 11.17 -4.28
C HIS A 122 30.73 10.62 -3.09
N LYS A 123 30.46 11.12 -1.87
CA LYS A 123 31.12 10.65 -0.64
C LYS A 123 30.75 9.21 -0.27
N PHE A 124 29.51 8.79 -0.50
CA PHE A 124 29.02 7.46 -0.11
C PHE A 124 29.38 6.33 -1.07
N SER A 125 29.70 6.63 -2.32
CA SER A 125 30.13 5.61 -3.28
C SER A 125 31.38 4.83 -2.85
N GLN A 126 32.15 5.33 -1.88
CA GLN A 126 33.41 4.76 -1.41
C GLN A 126 33.47 4.50 0.11
N SER A 127 32.38 4.72 0.86
CA SER A 127 32.40 4.65 2.33
C SER A 127 31.59 3.48 2.91
N THR A 128 31.94 3.08 4.14
CA THR A 128 31.18 2.11 4.95
C THR A 128 29.80 2.64 5.38
N GLU A 129 29.50 3.92 5.16
CA GLU A 129 28.26 4.56 5.58
C GLU A 129 27.17 4.56 4.52
N LYS A 130 27.40 3.88 3.39
CA LYS A 130 26.46 3.71 2.27
C LYS A 130 25.03 3.32 2.71
N GLN A 131 24.91 2.44 3.70
CA GLN A 131 23.60 2.05 4.24
C GLN A 131 22.81 3.23 4.84
N LYS A 132 23.49 4.18 5.50
CA LYS A 132 22.81 5.34 6.09
C LYS A 132 22.33 6.31 5.01
N TYR A 133 23.03 6.39 3.87
CA TYR A 133 22.58 7.15 2.71
C TYR A 133 21.33 6.54 2.09
N ASP A 134 21.33 5.22 1.91
CA ASP A 134 20.17 4.51 1.37
C ASP A 134 18.95 4.69 2.30
N GLN A 135 19.14 4.69 3.62
CA GLN A 135 18.10 5.01 4.60
C GLN A 135 17.60 6.45 4.49
N LEU A 136 18.50 7.44 4.39
CA LEU A 136 18.12 8.84 4.18
C LEU A 136 17.27 9.00 2.92
N LEU A 137 17.69 8.35 1.84
CA LEU A 137 16.98 8.34 0.56
C LEU A 137 15.55 7.76 0.70
N LEU A 138 15.39 6.69 1.49
CA LEU A 138 14.08 6.11 1.78
C LEU A 138 13.18 7.09 2.56
N THR A 139 13.71 7.75 3.60
CA THR A 139 12.97 8.74 4.39
C THR A 139 12.55 9.95 3.55
N ILE A 140 13.41 10.39 2.62
CA ILE A 140 13.09 11.50 1.73
C ILE A 140 12.00 11.13 0.71
N ILE A 141 11.97 9.89 0.21
CA ILE A 141 10.86 9.47 -0.64
C ILE A 141 9.54 9.50 0.14
N GLU A 142 9.55 9.19 1.44
CA GLU A 142 8.34 9.21 2.26
C GLU A 142 7.89 10.62 2.63
N SER A 143 8.77 11.62 2.54
CA SER A 143 8.53 12.96 3.08
C SER A 143 7.76 13.92 2.17
N ASP A 144 7.28 13.53 0.99
CA ASP A 144 6.52 14.39 0.03
C ASP A 144 7.19 15.72 -0.40
N LEU A 145 8.34 16.07 0.20
CA LEU A 145 9.03 17.34 0.01
C LEU A 145 9.59 17.51 -1.40
N LEU A 146 10.04 16.42 -2.01
CA LEU A 146 10.77 16.42 -3.28
C LEU A 146 9.97 15.74 -4.39
N LYS A 147 10.02 16.34 -5.59
CA LYS A 147 9.46 15.76 -6.81
C LYS A 147 10.46 14.81 -7.47
N LEU A 148 9.99 14.00 -8.42
CA LEU A 148 10.88 13.13 -9.21
C LEU A 148 12.02 13.90 -9.89
N SER A 149 11.77 15.13 -10.36
CA SER A 149 12.81 15.99 -10.96
C SER A 149 13.99 16.23 -10.04
N ASP A 150 13.69 16.34 -8.74
CA ASP A 150 14.63 16.71 -7.69
C ASP A 150 15.45 15.48 -7.24
N LEU A 151 14.81 14.31 -7.27
CA LEU A 151 15.42 13.02 -6.93
C LEU A 151 16.07 12.32 -8.13
N LYS A 152 16.01 12.90 -9.32
CA LYS A 152 16.41 12.24 -10.57
C LYS A 152 17.86 11.74 -10.53
N GLN A 153 18.79 12.55 -10.01
CA GLN A 153 20.21 12.16 -9.93
C GLN A 153 20.45 11.04 -8.92
N SER A 154 19.86 11.13 -7.72
CA SER A 154 19.91 10.04 -6.73
C SER A 154 19.26 8.76 -7.27
N PHE A 155 18.15 8.89 -8.00
CA PHE A 155 17.48 7.76 -8.62
C PHE A 155 18.34 7.08 -9.68
N THR A 156 18.93 7.88 -10.57
CA THR A 156 19.91 7.43 -11.57
C THR A 156 21.05 6.67 -10.90
N TYR A 157 21.63 7.23 -9.84
CA TYR A 157 22.70 6.57 -9.09
C TYR A 157 22.27 5.23 -8.52
N CYS A 158 21.12 5.17 -7.84
CA CYS A 158 20.60 3.93 -7.29
C CYS A 158 20.36 2.89 -8.39
N CYS A 159 19.83 3.28 -9.55
CA CYS A 159 19.67 2.40 -10.71
C CYS A 159 21.02 1.86 -11.19
N LYS A 160 22.00 2.75 -11.37
CA LYS A 160 23.34 2.41 -11.86
C LYS A 160 24.05 1.44 -10.92
N GLU A 161 24.05 1.73 -9.63
CA GLU A 161 24.67 0.84 -8.66
C GLU A 161 23.92 -0.49 -8.54
N PHE A 162 22.60 -0.46 -8.59
CA PHE A 162 21.76 -1.67 -8.59
C PHE A 162 22.10 -2.59 -9.78
N ILE A 163 22.42 -2.03 -10.95
CA ILE A 163 22.79 -2.77 -12.15
C ILE A 163 24.27 -3.22 -12.13
N THR A 164 25.19 -2.38 -11.64
CA THR A 164 26.65 -2.56 -11.82
C THR A 164 27.36 -3.23 -10.66
N GLN A 165 26.91 -3.05 -9.42
CA GLN A 165 27.61 -3.51 -8.22
C GLN A 165 26.89 -4.63 -7.46
N GLY A 166 25.74 -5.07 -7.98
CA GLY A 166 24.87 -6.04 -7.31
C GLY A 166 23.76 -5.39 -6.49
N ILE A 167 22.69 -6.15 -6.30
CA ILE A 167 21.43 -5.69 -5.73
C ILE A 167 21.55 -5.62 -4.20
N THR A 168 21.30 -4.44 -3.62
CA THR A 168 21.05 -4.31 -2.18
C THR A 168 19.56 -4.12 -1.92
N ILE A 169 19.13 -4.57 -0.74
CA ILE A 169 17.75 -4.47 -0.24
C ILE A 169 17.23 -3.04 -0.33
N ASP A 170 18.01 -2.11 0.19
CA ASP A 170 17.59 -0.73 0.34
C ASP A 170 17.45 -0.05 -1.02
N LYS A 171 18.26 -0.45 -2.02
CA LYS A 171 18.11 0.02 -3.41
C LYS A 171 16.89 -0.56 -4.09
N ALA A 172 16.62 -1.85 -3.92
CA ALA A 172 15.40 -2.47 -4.45
C ALA A 172 14.16 -1.79 -3.85
N LEU A 173 14.18 -1.52 -2.54
CA LEU A 173 13.11 -0.80 -1.84
C LEU A 173 12.99 0.65 -2.30
N PHE A 174 14.11 1.35 -2.47
CA PHE A 174 14.15 2.72 -2.94
C PHE A 174 13.57 2.82 -4.36
N ILE A 175 14.00 1.95 -5.27
CA ILE A 175 13.47 1.87 -6.63
C ILE A 175 11.96 1.58 -6.61
N SER A 176 11.54 0.58 -5.81
CA SER A 176 10.12 0.24 -5.63
C SER A 176 9.29 1.44 -5.17
N LYS A 177 9.75 2.14 -4.12
CA LYS A 177 9.06 3.32 -3.58
C LYS A 177 9.04 4.47 -4.58
N MET A 178 10.12 4.69 -5.34
CA MET A 178 10.16 5.69 -6.41
C MET A 178 9.10 5.40 -7.48
N MET A 179 9.03 4.17 -7.97
CA MET A 179 8.04 3.74 -8.97
C MET A 179 6.62 3.84 -8.44
N LYS A 180 6.38 3.44 -7.19
CA LYS A 180 5.05 3.52 -6.56
C LYS A 180 4.59 4.97 -6.41
N LYS A 181 5.50 5.87 -6.01
CA LYS A 181 5.18 7.27 -5.73
C LYS A 181 5.06 8.12 -6.99
N PHE A 182 5.93 7.90 -7.98
CA PHE A 182 6.01 8.74 -9.17
C PHE A 182 5.68 7.93 -10.42
N GLN A 183 4.56 8.23 -11.08
CA GLN A 183 4.11 7.52 -12.29
C GLN A 183 5.17 7.44 -13.40
N ASN A 184 5.99 8.49 -13.56
CA ASN A 184 7.04 8.54 -14.59
C ASN A 184 8.35 7.84 -14.18
N ALA A 185 8.49 7.40 -12.93
CA ALA A 185 9.74 6.78 -12.47
C ALA A 185 9.96 5.40 -13.09
N SER A 186 8.92 4.66 -13.45
CA SER A 186 9.05 3.37 -14.13
C SER A 186 9.61 3.51 -15.56
N GLU A 187 9.13 4.50 -16.32
CA GLU A 187 9.69 4.78 -17.65
C GLU A 187 11.15 5.24 -17.54
N TYR A 188 11.46 6.06 -16.53
CA TYR A 188 12.82 6.50 -16.26
C TYR A 188 13.75 5.34 -15.88
N PHE A 189 13.33 4.50 -14.94
CA PHE A 189 14.07 3.32 -14.53
C PHE A 189 14.35 2.39 -15.71
N TRP A 190 13.34 2.17 -16.55
CA TRP A 190 13.50 1.37 -17.76
C TRP A 190 14.49 2.00 -18.74
N LYS A 191 14.45 3.33 -18.90
CA LYS A 191 15.44 4.03 -19.74
C LYS A 191 16.85 3.82 -19.20
N GLU A 192 17.07 4.01 -17.90
CA GLU A 192 18.36 3.74 -17.25
C GLU A 192 18.78 2.28 -17.45
N LEU A 193 17.90 1.29 -17.25
CA LEU A 193 18.23 -0.12 -17.50
C LEU A 193 18.75 -0.39 -18.92
N ASN A 194 18.17 0.23 -19.94
CA ASN A 194 18.59 0.01 -21.33
C ASN A 194 19.85 0.78 -21.72
N GLU A 195 20.16 1.88 -21.04
CA GLU A 195 21.40 2.61 -21.28
C GLU A 195 22.63 1.87 -20.72
N TYR A 196 22.41 0.96 -19.77
CA TYR A 196 23.46 0.13 -19.17
C TYR A 196 23.63 -1.20 -19.88
N HIS A 197 24.64 -1.23 -20.76
CA HIS A 197 25.21 -2.47 -21.29
C HIS A 197 26.49 -2.80 -20.51
N ILE A 198 26.44 -3.83 -19.68
CA ILE A 198 27.63 -4.38 -19.02
C ILE A 198 28.07 -5.56 -19.91
N THR A 199 29.23 -5.43 -20.55
CA THR A 199 29.91 -6.53 -21.29
C THR A 199 28.95 -7.48 -22.03
N ASN A 200 28.41 -7.05 -23.16
CA ASN A 200 27.48 -7.82 -24.03
C ASN A 200 26.16 -8.30 -23.39
N GLN A 201 25.86 -7.96 -22.14
CA GLN A 201 24.61 -8.32 -21.47
C GLN A 201 23.76 -7.07 -21.17
N CYS A 202 22.45 -7.22 -21.29
CA CYS A 202 21.49 -6.17 -20.92
C CYS A 202 21.31 -6.16 -19.39
N ALA A 203 21.14 -4.99 -18.78
CA ALA A 203 20.86 -4.88 -17.35
C ALA A 203 19.64 -5.72 -16.92
N TRP A 204 18.64 -5.85 -17.79
CA TRP A 204 17.46 -6.68 -17.53
C TRP A 204 17.81 -8.17 -17.40
N SER A 205 18.65 -8.72 -18.27
CA SER A 205 19.09 -10.12 -18.17
C SER A 205 19.89 -10.39 -16.89
N LEU A 206 20.66 -9.41 -16.41
CA LEU A 206 21.40 -9.51 -15.14
C LEU A 206 20.44 -9.55 -13.94
N ILE A 207 19.37 -8.76 -13.95
CA ILE A 207 18.33 -8.80 -12.93
C ILE A 207 17.64 -10.16 -12.90
N LEU A 208 17.28 -10.70 -14.07
CA LEU A 208 16.67 -12.02 -14.18
C LEU A 208 17.64 -13.13 -13.75
N GLN A 209 18.92 -13.02 -14.09
CA GLN A 209 19.96 -13.95 -13.59
C GLN A 209 20.08 -13.89 -12.07
N PHE A 210 20.14 -12.70 -11.47
CA PHE A 210 20.22 -12.54 -10.02
C PHE A 210 19.02 -13.19 -9.30
N LEU A 211 17.80 -12.99 -9.80
CA LEU A 211 16.60 -13.63 -9.27
C LEU A 211 16.67 -15.16 -9.32
N ARG A 212 17.26 -15.71 -10.38
CA ARG A 212 17.41 -17.16 -10.53
C ARG A 212 18.47 -17.73 -9.59
N GLU A 213 19.57 -17.01 -9.38
CA GLU A 213 20.70 -17.49 -8.56
C GLU A 213 20.45 -17.35 -7.05
N ASN A 214 19.62 -16.39 -6.62
CA ASN A 214 19.48 -16.04 -5.20
C ASN A 214 18.14 -16.47 -4.59
N GLN A 215 17.42 -17.43 -5.18
CA GLN A 215 16.04 -17.83 -4.85
C GLN A 215 15.77 -17.97 -3.33
N GLN A 216 16.73 -18.47 -2.55
CA GLN A 216 16.53 -18.67 -1.11
C GLN A 216 16.65 -17.39 -0.25
N GLN A 217 17.01 -16.26 -0.83
CA GLN A 217 17.18 -15.00 -0.09
C GLN A 217 15.85 -14.25 0.05
N TYR A 218 15.53 -13.82 1.27
CA TYR A 218 14.31 -13.08 1.61
C TYR A 218 14.13 -11.80 0.76
N ASP A 219 15.23 -11.23 0.28
CA ASP A 219 15.26 -9.94 -0.40
C ASP A 219 14.78 -9.96 -1.86
N ILE A 220 14.66 -11.14 -2.45
CA ILE A 220 14.06 -11.30 -3.78
C ILE A 220 12.61 -10.84 -3.82
N SER A 221 11.85 -11.05 -2.74
CA SER A 221 10.45 -10.62 -2.66
C SER A 221 10.28 -9.12 -2.94
N LYS A 222 11.22 -8.29 -2.48
CA LYS A 222 11.24 -6.84 -2.71
C LYS A 222 11.56 -6.49 -4.16
N LEU A 223 12.43 -7.26 -4.80
CA LEU A 223 12.72 -7.11 -6.23
C LEU A 223 11.50 -7.42 -7.09
N LEU A 224 10.79 -8.51 -6.75
CA LEU A 224 9.56 -8.90 -7.41
C LEU A 224 8.49 -7.81 -7.27
N ILE A 225 8.40 -7.12 -6.13
CA ILE A 225 7.51 -5.95 -5.97
C ILE A 225 7.89 -4.83 -6.95
N SER A 226 9.17 -4.51 -7.12
CA SER A 226 9.60 -3.50 -8.11
C SER A 226 9.22 -3.93 -9.54
N MET A 227 9.32 -5.22 -9.84
CA MET A 227 8.88 -5.76 -11.14
C MET A 227 7.36 -5.67 -11.32
N ILE A 228 6.57 -5.98 -10.29
CA ILE A 228 5.11 -5.79 -10.31
C ILE A 228 4.77 -4.34 -10.66
N LEU A 229 5.39 -3.38 -9.97
CA LEU A 229 5.15 -1.96 -10.21
C LEU A 229 5.55 -1.55 -11.63
N LEU A 230 6.66 -2.08 -12.13
CA LEU A 230 7.08 -1.89 -13.51
C LEU A 230 6.01 -2.41 -14.48
N LEU A 231 5.56 -3.65 -14.32
CA LEU A 231 4.54 -4.29 -15.15
C LEU A 231 3.21 -3.52 -15.15
N MET A 232 2.78 -3.03 -13.99
CA MET A 232 1.57 -2.22 -13.85
C MET A 232 1.63 -0.88 -14.59
N GLN A 233 2.82 -0.30 -14.74
CA GLN A 233 2.99 1.08 -15.24
C GLN A 233 3.49 1.16 -16.69
N ILE A 234 3.88 0.05 -17.32
CA ILE A 234 4.31 0.07 -18.72
C ILE A 234 3.10 0.31 -19.63
N ALA A 235 2.92 1.57 -20.06
CA ALA A 235 1.91 1.93 -21.04
C ALA A 235 2.34 1.65 -22.50
N LYS A 236 3.64 1.42 -22.76
CA LYS A 236 4.20 1.32 -24.13
C LYS A 236 4.35 -0.15 -24.58
N PRO A 237 3.61 -0.61 -25.60
CA PRO A 237 3.63 -2.02 -26.03
C PRO A 237 5.02 -2.56 -26.43
N LYS A 238 5.88 -1.72 -27.04
CA LYS A 238 7.24 -2.13 -27.42
C LYS A 238 8.16 -2.35 -26.22
N ILE A 239 7.95 -1.60 -25.14
CA ILE A 239 8.72 -1.75 -23.90
C ILE A 239 8.25 -3.00 -23.18
N TYR A 240 6.93 -3.18 -23.11
CA TYR A 240 6.31 -4.34 -22.50
C TYR A 240 6.84 -5.65 -23.09
N GLN A 241 6.91 -5.77 -24.42
CA GLN A 241 7.40 -6.97 -25.11
C GLN A 241 8.88 -7.27 -24.89
N LYS A 242 9.69 -6.28 -24.51
CA LYS A 242 11.11 -6.51 -24.17
C LYS A 242 11.27 -7.04 -22.75
N ILE A 243 10.37 -6.64 -21.86
CA ILE A 243 10.36 -7.02 -20.44
C ILE A 243 9.71 -8.39 -20.29
N VAL A 244 8.53 -8.56 -20.88
CA VAL A 244 7.72 -9.77 -20.82
C VAL A 244 8.12 -10.71 -21.97
N ASN A 245 9.04 -11.59 -21.64
CA ASN A 245 9.63 -12.59 -22.54
C ASN A 245 9.74 -13.94 -21.82
N ASP A 246 10.15 -14.99 -22.53
CA ASP A 246 10.26 -16.34 -21.97
C ASP A 246 11.21 -16.40 -20.75
N GLU A 247 12.29 -15.61 -20.76
CA GLU A 247 13.25 -15.57 -19.66
C GLU A 247 12.63 -15.06 -18.36
N LEU A 248 11.79 -14.02 -18.44
CA LEU A 248 11.01 -13.54 -17.31
C LEU A 248 10.06 -14.63 -16.80
N ILE A 249 9.32 -15.27 -17.71
CA ILE A 249 8.34 -16.30 -17.36
C ILE A 249 9.00 -17.49 -16.65
N ILE A 250 10.13 -17.96 -17.17
CA ILE A 250 10.93 -19.04 -16.56
C ILE A 250 11.45 -18.61 -15.19
N THR A 251 11.93 -17.37 -15.06
CA THR A 251 12.43 -16.84 -13.79
C THR A 251 11.33 -16.78 -12.73
N LEU A 252 10.15 -16.24 -13.08
CA LEU A 252 9.00 -16.19 -12.17
C LEU A 252 8.54 -17.59 -11.79
N ARG A 253 8.50 -18.54 -12.75
CA ARG A 253 8.15 -19.94 -12.49
C ARG A 253 9.09 -20.57 -11.46
N GLN A 254 10.40 -20.36 -11.58
CA GLN A 254 11.38 -20.89 -10.62
C GLN A 254 11.15 -20.32 -9.20
N ASN A 255 10.78 -19.04 -9.10
CA ASN A 255 10.51 -18.39 -7.82
C ASN A 255 9.22 -18.87 -7.14
N LEU A 256 8.35 -19.63 -7.82
CA LEU A 256 7.16 -20.24 -7.19
C LEU A 256 7.52 -21.29 -6.12
N TYR A 257 8.68 -21.92 -6.24
CA TYR A 257 9.11 -23.01 -5.36
C TYR A 257 10.14 -22.59 -4.29
N ALA A 258 10.48 -21.30 -4.23
CA ALA A 258 11.50 -20.80 -3.32
C ALA A 258 10.99 -20.64 -1.88
N ASN A 259 9.93 -19.86 -1.69
CA ASN A 259 9.17 -19.71 -0.45
C ASN A 259 7.81 -19.08 -0.76
N GLU A 260 6.88 -19.16 0.20
CA GLU A 260 5.50 -18.66 0.06
C GLU A 260 5.44 -17.19 -0.40
N SER A 261 6.27 -16.32 0.19
CA SER A 261 6.27 -14.88 -0.14
C SER A 261 6.66 -14.62 -1.59
N GLN A 262 7.71 -15.27 -2.08
CA GLN A 262 8.14 -15.15 -3.47
C GLN A 262 7.15 -15.83 -4.44
N ALA A 263 6.51 -16.92 -4.03
CA ALA A 263 5.47 -17.57 -4.81
C ALA A 263 4.28 -16.62 -5.04
N ILE A 264 3.77 -16.01 -3.97
CA ILE A 264 2.68 -15.02 -4.05
C ILE A 264 3.06 -13.86 -4.97
N LYS A 265 4.28 -13.29 -4.83
CA LYS A 265 4.71 -12.18 -5.68
C LYS A 265 4.93 -12.59 -7.14
N SER A 266 5.37 -13.81 -7.39
CA SER A 266 5.50 -14.33 -8.76
C SER A 266 4.13 -14.56 -9.40
N LEU A 267 3.14 -15.04 -8.64
CA LEU A 267 1.75 -15.17 -9.08
C LEU A 267 1.09 -13.80 -9.32
N GLU A 268 1.36 -12.80 -8.49
CA GLU A 268 0.95 -11.41 -8.75
C GLU A 268 1.53 -10.91 -10.09
N CYS A 269 2.81 -11.17 -10.38
CA CYS A 269 3.42 -10.85 -11.69
C CYS A 269 2.68 -11.56 -12.85
N PHE A 270 2.39 -12.86 -12.71
CA PHE A 270 1.68 -13.62 -13.75
C PHE A 270 0.28 -13.06 -14.02
N ASN A 271 -0.46 -12.71 -12.97
CA ASN A 271 -1.76 -12.04 -13.11
C ASN A 271 -1.65 -10.76 -13.92
N TYR A 272 -0.67 -9.88 -13.63
CA TYR A 272 -0.45 -8.67 -14.42
C TYR A 272 -0.05 -8.96 -15.86
N ILE A 273 0.68 -10.04 -16.11
CA ILE A 273 1.05 -10.44 -17.47
C ILE A 273 -0.19 -10.86 -18.25
N PHE A 274 -1.03 -11.74 -17.70
CA PHE A 274 -2.22 -12.25 -18.38
C PHE A 274 -3.34 -11.22 -18.51
N LEU A 275 -3.43 -10.25 -17.60
CA LEU A 275 -4.38 -9.13 -17.70
C LEU A 275 -4.15 -8.23 -18.93
N GLN A 276 -2.95 -8.22 -19.52
CA GLN A 276 -2.61 -7.33 -20.65
C GLN A 276 -3.20 -7.81 -22.01
N GLY A 277 -3.79 -9.01 -22.06
CA GLY A 277 -4.61 -9.47 -23.16
C GLY A 277 -4.13 -10.77 -23.83
N GLU A 278 -4.85 -11.17 -24.87
CA GLU A 278 -4.73 -12.47 -25.57
C GLU A 278 -3.29 -12.85 -25.97
N ARG A 279 -2.45 -11.88 -26.34
CA ARG A 279 -1.08 -12.16 -26.78
C ARG A 279 -0.24 -12.85 -25.71
N GLU A 280 -0.41 -12.49 -24.45
CA GLU A 280 0.45 -13.00 -23.37
C GLU A 280 0.01 -14.37 -22.86
N LYS A 281 -1.19 -14.82 -23.25
CA LYS A 281 -1.66 -16.19 -23.01
C LYS A 281 -0.77 -17.25 -23.69
N ARG A 282 0.04 -16.86 -24.68
CA ARG A 282 1.10 -17.71 -25.28
C ARG A 282 2.09 -18.28 -24.27
N PHE A 283 2.22 -17.67 -23.09
CA PHE A 283 3.13 -18.13 -22.04
C PHE A 283 2.53 -19.21 -21.14
N LEU A 284 1.21 -19.47 -21.25
CA LEU A 284 0.53 -20.49 -20.46
C LEU A 284 1.21 -21.87 -20.53
N PRO A 285 1.64 -22.38 -21.69
CA PRO A 285 2.32 -23.68 -21.77
C PRO A 285 3.63 -23.77 -20.97
N LEU A 286 4.29 -22.63 -20.69
CA LEU A 286 5.54 -22.60 -19.93
C LEU A 286 5.35 -22.73 -18.41
N ILE A 287 4.14 -22.46 -17.92
CA ILE A 287 3.85 -22.36 -16.48
C ILE A 287 2.75 -23.29 -15.99
N ILE A 288 1.96 -23.86 -16.91
CA ILE A 288 0.74 -24.57 -16.53
C ILE A 288 1.01 -25.81 -15.69
N ASP A 289 2.11 -26.51 -15.97
CA ASP A 289 2.59 -27.65 -15.20
C ASP A 289 2.92 -27.25 -13.75
N ALA A 290 3.59 -26.12 -13.56
CA ALA A 290 3.90 -25.58 -12.23
C ALA A 290 2.63 -25.16 -11.47
N PHE A 291 1.65 -24.58 -12.15
CA PHE A 291 0.38 -24.20 -11.53
C PHE A 291 -0.41 -25.43 -11.07
N LEU A 292 -0.49 -26.46 -11.91
CA LEU A 292 -1.14 -27.72 -11.55
C LEU A 292 -0.45 -28.40 -10.37
N ASP A 293 0.88 -28.50 -10.40
CA ASP A 293 1.65 -29.09 -9.30
C ASP A 293 1.43 -28.34 -7.97
N LEU A 294 1.45 -27.00 -8.00
CA LEU A 294 1.20 -26.19 -6.79
C LEU A 294 -0.24 -26.28 -6.28
N LEU A 295 -1.24 -26.47 -7.16
CA LEU A 295 -2.62 -26.70 -6.72
C LEU A 295 -2.77 -28.06 -6.06
N LEU A 296 -2.18 -29.11 -6.65
CA LEU A 296 -2.34 -30.49 -6.18
C LEU A 296 -1.50 -30.81 -4.95
N ASN A 297 -0.26 -30.29 -4.89
CA ASN A 297 0.73 -30.65 -3.88
C ASN A 297 1.09 -29.52 -2.91
N ASN A 298 0.46 -28.34 -3.04
CA ASN A 298 0.78 -27.06 -2.36
C ASN A 298 1.73 -27.20 -1.15
N PRO A 299 3.05 -27.02 -1.32
CA PRO A 299 4.01 -27.28 -0.25
C PRO A 299 3.93 -26.28 0.91
N TYR A 300 3.17 -25.19 0.74
CA TYR A 300 3.04 -24.12 1.71
C TYR A 300 1.76 -24.20 2.54
N ALA A 301 0.83 -25.11 2.19
CA ALA A 301 -0.50 -25.20 2.78
C ALA A 301 -1.25 -23.84 2.81
N SER A 302 -0.99 -22.98 1.81
CA SER A 302 -1.52 -21.61 1.75
C SER A 302 -2.61 -21.47 0.70
N TYR A 303 -3.83 -21.15 1.15
CA TYR A 303 -4.96 -20.87 0.25
C TYR A 303 -4.72 -19.64 -0.64
N LEU A 304 -3.85 -18.70 -0.24
CA LEU A 304 -3.52 -17.52 -1.04
C LEU A 304 -2.84 -17.90 -2.37
N ILE A 305 -2.00 -18.94 -2.35
CA ILE A 305 -1.36 -19.47 -3.54
C ILE A 305 -2.41 -20.07 -4.46
N SER A 306 -3.28 -20.93 -3.94
CA SER A 306 -4.34 -21.55 -4.73
C SER A 306 -5.29 -20.51 -5.32
N ILE A 307 -5.71 -19.51 -4.54
CA ILE A 307 -6.52 -18.37 -5.02
C ILE A 307 -5.80 -17.65 -6.18
N SER A 308 -4.53 -17.30 -6.00
CA SER A 308 -3.78 -16.53 -6.99
C SER A 308 -3.55 -17.32 -8.29
N ILE A 309 -3.36 -18.64 -8.20
CA ILE A 309 -3.27 -19.54 -9.35
C ILE A 309 -4.62 -19.60 -10.07
N LEU A 310 -5.72 -19.79 -9.35
CA LEU A 310 -7.05 -19.88 -9.94
C LEU A 310 -7.46 -18.56 -10.63
N ASP A 311 -7.10 -17.40 -10.05
CA ASP A 311 -7.26 -16.10 -10.70
C ASP A 311 -6.47 -16.03 -12.02
N CYS A 312 -5.20 -16.48 -12.03
CA CYS A 312 -4.41 -16.54 -13.26
C CYS A 312 -5.06 -17.44 -14.32
N LEU A 313 -5.51 -18.63 -13.91
CA LEU A 313 -6.14 -19.62 -14.79
C LEU A 313 -7.48 -19.11 -15.34
N GLU A 314 -8.27 -18.39 -14.54
CA GLU A 314 -9.50 -17.77 -15.00
C GLU A 314 -9.22 -16.77 -16.13
N LEU A 315 -8.19 -15.94 -16.02
CA LEU A 315 -7.83 -14.94 -17.04
C LEU A 315 -7.48 -15.56 -18.41
N VAL A 316 -7.01 -16.81 -18.40
CA VAL A 316 -6.61 -17.54 -19.61
C VAL A 316 -7.64 -18.61 -20.03
N SER A 317 -8.68 -18.85 -19.23
CA SER A 317 -9.72 -19.88 -19.44
C SER A 317 -10.58 -19.70 -20.69
N SER A 318 -10.62 -18.50 -21.24
CA SER A 318 -11.35 -18.19 -22.48
C SER A 318 -10.52 -18.41 -23.76
N ASP A 319 -9.22 -18.73 -23.64
CA ASP A 319 -8.35 -18.96 -24.80
C ASP A 319 -8.58 -20.35 -25.38
N GLN A 320 -8.62 -20.45 -26.71
CA GLN A 320 -8.64 -21.73 -27.40
C GLN A 320 -7.40 -22.59 -27.08
N ASN A 321 -6.31 -21.95 -26.65
CA ASN A 321 -5.08 -22.58 -26.21
C ASN A 321 -5.03 -22.86 -24.70
N PHE A 322 -6.17 -22.85 -23.99
CA PHE A 322 -6.27 -23.11 -22.54
C PHE A 322 -5.73 -24.48 -22.09
N GLY A 323 -5.14 -25.24 -23.01
CA GLY A 323 -4.18 -26.29 -22.73
C GLY A 323 -4.87 -27.63 -22.59
N SER A 324 -4.48 -28.60 -23.42
CA SER A 324 -4.93 -29.99 -23.27
C SER A 324 -4.56 -30.61 -21.92
N SER A 325 -3.58 -30.04 -21.21
CA SER A 325 -3.14 -30.49 -19.88
C SER A 325 -4.10 -30.12 -18.75
N LEU A 326 -4.92 -29.08 -18.94
CA LEU A 326 -5.95 -28.69 -18.00
C LEU A 326 -7.26 -29.40 -18.28
N LEU A 327 -7.65 -29.47 -19.55
CA LEU A 327 -8.93 -30.02 -19.96
C LEU A 327 -9.10 -31.46 -19.51
N ASN A 328 -10.27 -31.75 -18.94
CA ASN A 328 -10.65 -33.08 -18.50
C ASN A 328 -9.68 -33.69 -17.45
N ASN A 329 -8.99 -32.85 -16.68
CA ASN A 329 -8.11 -33.30 -15.61
C ASN A 329 -8.92 -33.63 -14.35
N GLN A 330 -9.07 -34.93 -14.06
CA GLN A 330 -9.83 -35.42 -12.91
C GLN A 330 -9.18 -35.05 -11.58
N GLU A 331 -7.84 -35.06 -11.50
CA GLU A 331 -7.13 -34.72 -10.26
C GLU A 331 -7.35 -33.25 -9.89
N LEU A 332 -7.27 -32.35 -10.88
CA LEU A 332 -7.62 -30.96 -10.69
C LEU A 332 -9.06 -30.82 -10.20
N MET A 333 -10.02 -31.51 -10.83
CA MET A 333 -11.42 -31.43 -10.40
C MET A 333 -11.58 -31.90 -8.94
N ASN A 334 -10.98 -33.03 -8.57
CA ASN A 334 -11.03 -33.55 -7.21
C ASN A 334 -10.44 -32.54 -6.20
N CYS A 335 -9.33 -31.90 -6.56
CA CYS A 335 -8.73 -30.82 -5.76
C CYS A 335 -9.70 -29.64 -5.57
N LEU A 336 -10.33 -29.16 -6.65
CA LEU A 336 -11.32 -28.07 -6.58
C LEU A 336 -12.52 -28.43 -5.69
N VAL A 337 -13.05 -29.65 -5.81
CA VAL A 337 -14.16 -30.11 -4.95
C VAL A 337 -13.71 -30.19 -3.49
N SER A 338 -12.49 -30.63 -3.21
CA SER A 338 -11.94 -30.61 -1.85
C SER A 338 -11.89 -29.18 -1.32
N MET A 339 -11.42 -28.21 -2.11
CA MET A 339 -11.35 -26.81 -1.70
C MET A 339 -12.72 -26.19 -1.40
N LEU A 340 -13.77 -26.59 -2.14
CA LEU A 340 -15.14 -26.13 -1.87
C LEU A 340 -15.67 -26.63 -0.52
N ASN A 341 -15.24 -27.82 -0.10
CA ASN A 341 -15.61 -28.43 1.17
C ASN A 341 -14.94 -27.80 2.40
N ASP A 342 -13.87 -27.01 2.21
CA ASP A 342 -13.15 -26.38 3.33
C ASP A 342 -13.92 -25.19 3.96
N GLU A 343 -15.12 -24.86 3.44
CA GLU A 343 -16.02 -23.80 3.92
C GLU A 343 -15.42 -22.38 3.98
N ILE A 344 -14.26 -22.14 3.35
CA ILE A 344 -13.64 -20.81 3.27
C ILE A 344 -14.30 -20.04 2.13
N MET A 345 -15.23 -19.15 2.48
CA MET A 345 -16.05 -18.43 1.50
C MET A 345 -15.28 -17.71 0.38
N GLN A 346 -14.08 -17.17 0.67
CA GLN A 346 -13.24 -16.52 -0.34
C GLN A 346 -12.67 -17.55 -1.34
N VAL A 347 -12.24 -18.71 -0.85
CA VAL A 347 -11.77 -19.82 -1.70
C VAL A 347 -12.94 -20.33 -2.54
N ASN A 348 -14.11 -20.52 -1.93
CA ASN A 348 -15.30 -20.99 -2.61
C ASN A 348 -15.73 -20.03 -3.73
N GLU A 349 -15.66 -18.72 -3.51
CA GLU A 349 -15.92 -17.72 -4.55
C GLU A 349 -15.02 -17.93 -5.77
N VAL A 350 -13.70 -18.04 -5.55
CA VAL A 350 -12.72 -18.14 -6.65
C VAL A 350 -12.80 -19.50 -7.35
N VAL A 351 -12.96 -20.59 -6.59
CA VAL A 351 -13.11 -21.94 -7.16
C VAL A 351 -14.37 -22.03 -8.01
N LEU A 352 -15.52 -21.57 -7.51
CA LEU A 352 -16.76 -21.59 -8.29
C LEU A 352 -16.66 -20.70 -9.54
N LYS A 353 -16.05 -19.51 -9.42
CA LYS A 353 -15.81 -18.62 -10.54
C LYS A 353 -14.95 -19.28 -11.62
N PHE A 354 -13.88 -19.96 -11.22
CA PHE A 354 -13.02 -20.73 -12.11
C PHE A 354 -13.78 -21.90 -12.77
N LEU A 355 -14.54 -22.68 -11.99
CA LEU A 355 -15.32 -23.82 -12.48
C LEU A 355 -16.33 -23.42 -13.57
N VAL A 356 -16.97 -22.26 -13.43
CA VAL A 356 -17.88 -21.71 -14.46
C VAL A 356 -17.18 -21.59 -15.82
N CYS A 357 -15.91 -21.20 -15.84
CA CYS A 357 -15.13 -21.10 -17.07
C CYS A 357 -14.58 -22.46 -17.51
N TYR A 358 -13.98 -23.21 -16.58
CA TYR A 358 -13.31 -24.48 -16.84
C TYR A 358 -14.25 -25.54 -17.40
N LEU A 359 -15.43 -25.71 -16.80
CA LEU A 359 -16.40 -26.72 -17.25
C LEU A 359 -16.91 -26.43 -18.67
N GLY A 360 -17.04 -25.14 -19.04
CA GLY A 360 -17.44 -24.76 -20.39
C GLY A 360 -16.43 -25.09 -21.49
N GLN A 361 -15.19 -25.46 -21.12
CA GLN A 361 -14.15 -25.88 -22.04
C GLN A 361 -13.92 -27.40 -22.04
N CYS A 362 -14.51 -28.13 -21.08
CA CYS A 362 -14.35 -29.57 -20.98
C CYS A 362 -15.20 -30.31 -22.04
N SER A 363 -14.81 -31.55 -22.33
CA SER A 363 -15.64 -32.42 -23.20
C SER A 363 -16.91 -32.86 -22.49
N ASP A 364 -17.99 -33.06 -23.24
CA ASP A 364 -19.27 -33.57 -22.72
C ASP A 364 -19.10 -34.85 -21.88
N ASP A 365 -18.28 -35.80 -22.33
CA ASP A 365 -18.01 -37.05 -21.60
C ASP A 365 -17.37 -36.84 -20.22
N PHE A 366 -16.58 -35.78 -20.07
CA PHE A 366 -15.99 -35.41 -18.79
C PHE A 366 -17.02 -34.68 -17.92
N ILE A 367 -17.75 -33.73 -18.51
CA ILE A 367 -18.81 -33.00 -17.81
C ILE A 367 -19.85 -33.97 -17.25
N ILE A 368 -20.31 -34.95 -18.04
CA ILE A 368 -21.27 -35.99 -17.61
C ILE A 368 -20.74 -36.76 -16.39
N ARG A 369 -19.44 -37.07 -16.35
CA ARG A 369 -18.82 -37.74 -15.20
C ARG A 369 -18.80 -36.85 -13.97
N ILE A 370 -18.49 -35.58 -14.12
CA ILE A 370 -18.44 -34.62 -13.02
C ILE A 370 -19.84 -34.34 -12.47
N ILE A 371 -20.84 -34.12 -13.33
CA ILE A 371 -22.21 -33.87 -12.88
C ILE A 371 -22.86 -35.11 -12.25
N GLY A 372 -22.44 -36.31 -12.66
CA GLY A 372 -22.87 -37.56 -12.05
C GLY A 372 -22.24 -37.86 -10.69
N ASP A 373 -21.23 -37.09 -10.27
CA ASP A 373 -20.64 -37.21 -8.93
C ASP A 373 -21.54 -36.53 -7.88
N SER A 374 -22.19 -37.36 -7.06
CA SER A 374 -23.06 -36.89 -5.98
C SER A 374 -22.37 -35.96 -4.99
N ASN A 375 -21.06 -36.09 -4.76
CA ASN A 375 -20.33 -35.22 -3.86
C ASN A 375 -20.27 -33.79 -4.44
N PHE A 376 -19.89 -33.67 -5.71
CA PHE A 376 -19.84 -32.37 -6.37
C PHE A 376 -21.22 -31.71 -6.43
N GLN A 377 -22.26 -32.48 -6.79
CA GLN A 377 -23.63 -31.99 -6.83
C GLN A 377 -24.09 -31.44 -5.47
N ASN A 378 -23.92 -32.21 -4.40
CA ASN A 378 -24.32 -31.81 -3.05
C ASN A 378 -23.62 -30.52 -2.61
N VAL A 379 -22.30 -30.44 -2.83
CA VAL A 379 -21.50 -29.25 -2.47
C VAL A 379 -22.00 -28.00 -3.22
N VAL A 380 -22.27 -28.11 -4.52
CA VAL A 380 -22.79 -26.98 -5.29
C VAL A 380 -24.19 -26.59 -4.82
N GLU A 381 -25.06 -27.56 -4.55
CA GLU A 381 -26.42 -27.33 -4.03
C GLU A 381 -26.40 -26.59 -2.68
N ASP A 382 -25.56 -27.03 -1.75
CA ASP A 382 -25.37 -26.38 -0.45
C ASP A 382 -24.86 -24.93 -0.61
N LEU A 383 -23.95 -24.68 -1.55
CA LEU A 383 -23.44 -23.34 -1.82
C LEU A 383 -24.47 -22.42 -2.50
N THR A 384 -25.56 -22.95 -3.07
CA THR A 384 -26.65 -22.10 -3.63
C THR A 384 -27.44 -21.35 -2.57
N ILE A 385 -27.41 -21.80 -1.32
CA ILE A 385 -28.04 -21.13 -0.17
C ILE A 385 -27.03 -20.36 0.71
N SER A 386 -25.78 -20.21 0.23
CA SER A 386 -24.75 -19.43 0.92
C SER A 386 -25.19 -18.00 1.22
N LEU A 387 -24.81 -17.49 2.39
CA LEU A 387 -25.00 -16.08 2.78
C LEU A 387 -24.08 -15.12 2.01
N ASN A 388 -23.01 -15.63 1.37
CA ASN A 388 -22.17 -14.83 0.50
C ASN A 388 -22.82 -14.74 -0.89
N ASN A 389 -23.29 -13.53 -1.24
CA ASN A 389 -23.97 -13.27 -2.51
C ASN A 389 -23.16 -13.72 -3.74
N LYS A 390 -21.84 -13.55 -3.73
CA LYS A 390 -21.02 -13.92 -4.89
C LYS A 390 -20.88 -15.44 -5.04
N VAL A 391 -20.64 -16.14 -3.93
CA VAL A 391 -20.63 -17.61 -3.88
C VAL A 391 -21.96 -18.15 -4.37
N GLN A 392 -23.07 -17.62 -3.85
CA GLN A 392 -24.41 -18.00 -4.26
C GLN A 392 -24.64 -17.76 -5.77
N ILE A 393 -24.20 -16.63 -6.32
CA ILE A 393 -24.35 -16.32 -7.76
C ILE A 393 -23.66 -17.38 -8.62
N TYR A 394 -22.40 -17.71 -8.31
CA TYR A 394 -21.65 -18.68 -9.11
C TYR A 394 -22.17 -20.11 -8.93
N ALA A 395 -22.52 -20.51 -7.70
CA ALA A 395 -23.10 -21.82 -7.43
C ALA A 395 -24.44 -22.01 -8.17
N LYS A 396 -25.32 -21.01 -8.13
CA LYS A 396 -26.58 -21.02 -8.90
C LYS A 396 -26.34 -21.10 -10.40
N LYS A 397 -25.30 -20.42 -10.91
CA LYS A 397 -24.94 -20.46 -12.33
C LYS A 397 -24.50 -21.86 -12.76
N ILE A 398 -23.67 -22.55 -11.97
CA ILE A 398 -23.26 -23.93 -12.24
C ILE A 398 -24.48 -24.85 -12.22
N LYS A 399 -25.31 -24.75 -11.17
CA LYS A 399 -26.53 -25.56 -11.04
C LYS A 399 -27.47 -25.41 -12.25
N MET A 400 -27.75 -24.17 -12.64
CA MET A 400 -28.65 -23.88 -13.76
C MET A 400 -28.11 -24.34 -15.11
N ILE A 401 -26.78 -24.43 -15.29
CA ILE A 401 -26.19 -24.85 -16.58
C ILE A 401 -26.09 -26.38 -16.67
N TYR A 402 -25.83 -27.06 -15.55
CA TYR A 402 -25.38 -28.45 -15.57
C TYR A 402 -26.28 -29.45 -14.82
N PHE A 403 -27.20 -29.00 -13.95
CA PHE A 403 -28.06 -29.86 -13.14
C PHE A 403 -29.55 -29.69 -13.40
N ASP A 404 -29.98 -28.49 -13.80
CA ASP A 404 -31.36 -28.18 -14.20
C ASP A 404 -31.51 -28.33 -15.73
#